data_AF-A0A239IB53-F1
#
_entry.id   AF-A0A239IB53-F1
#
_cell.length_a   1.000
_cell.length_b   1.000
_cell.length_c   1.000
_cell.angle_alpha   90.00
_cell.angle_beta   90.00
_cell.angle_gamma   90.00
#
_symmetry.space_group_name_H-M   'P 1'
#
loop_
_entity.id
_entity.type
_entity.pdbx_description
1 polymer ?
#
loop_
_entity_poly.entity_id
_entity_poly.type
_entity_poly.pdbx_seq_one_letter_code
_entity_poly.pdbx_strand_id
1 'polypeptide(L)'
;MASLRTVAVVLAGGTGTRVGLSTPKQLLQVAGKPIIEHTIAALDAAPQVDEIVVMMAPGHLDPVRDLLRNGTYAKVTRLLEGGRTRNATTRRAIEALGDEECNVLLHDAVRPLVSQRIIADCVAALVDHEAVDTAIPSADTVIQVDAATGSRLENVLPRPLLRRGQTPQGFRLSVIRRAYQLAAQDPDFEATDDCTVVLRYLPDVPIVVVRGEDRNMKVTEPIDVYLADRLFQVQSHEAPARRSPEQLEAVLSGRTVVVFGGSYGIGRDVAELARGYGATVLVFSRSTTRTHVERREDVIAACERAVAETGRIDHVVNAAGVLPRGDLVDATDDVVQAATEINYLGPVYIAQTFHPHLRKTRGSLLSFTSSSHTRGRGGYSLYSSAKAAVVNLTQALADEWAADGIRVNCVNPERTATPMRLNAFGEEREGTLMAPRAVAEIAVDVLASTWTGAVVDARREDALSEAVRWAPVGGA
;
A
#
# COMPACT_ATOMS: atom_id res chain seq x y z
N MET A 1 -12.41 30.21 -2.98
CA MET A 1 -13.74 29.60 -3.20
C MET A 1 -13.85 28.39 -2.28
N ALA A 2 -15.01 28.12 -1.68
CA ALA A 2 -15.18 26.88 -0.91
C ALA A 2 -14.98 25.68 -1.86
N SER A 3 -14.21 24.67 -1.45
CA SER A 3 -14.03 23.47 -2.26
C SER A 3 -15.37 22.75 -2.37
N LEU A 4 -15.76 22.38 -3.59
CA LEU A 4 -16.93 21.52 -3.77
C LEU A 4 -16.73 20.19 -3.06
N ARG A 5 -17.81 19.66 -2.49
CA ARG A 5 -17.85 18.30 -1.95
C ARG A 5 -17.40 17.32 -3.03
N THR A 6 -16.62 16.32 -2.66
CA THR A 6 -16.13 15.26 -3.56
C THR A 6 -16.73 13.91 -3.19
N VAL A 7 -17.49 13.34 -4.12
CA VAL A 7 -18.14 12.05 -3.98
C VAL A 7 -17.47 11.02 -4.89
N ALA A 8 -16.88 9.99 -4.30
CA ALA A 8 -16.34 8.85 -5.03
C ALA A 8 -17.44 7.81 -5.27
N VAL A 9 -17.59 7.37 -6.51
CA VAL A 9 -18.53 6.31 -6.90
C VAL A 9 -17.74 5.06 -7.27
N VAL A 10 -17.90 4.01 -6.47
CA VAL A 10 -17.29 2.71 -6.72
C VAL A 10 -18.21 1.89 -7.64
N LEU A 11 -17.81 1.75 -8.90
CA LEU A 11 -18.55 1.04 -9.93
C LEU A 11 -18.24 -0.47 -9.88
N ALA A 12 -19.16 -1.23 -9.29
CA ALA A 12 -19.13 -2.68 -9.15
C ALA A 12 -20.32 -3.38 -9.84
N GLY A 13 -20.96 -2.72 -10.82
CA GLY A 13 -22.16 -3.23 -11.50
C GLY A 13 -21.91 -4.33 -12.55
N GLY A 14 -20.65 -4.59 -12.94
CA GLY A 14 -20.33 -5.61 -13.93
C GLY A 14 -20.52 -7.02 -13.39
N THR A 15 -21.25 -7.88 -14.12
CA THR A 15 -21.48 -9.29 -13.76
C THR A 15 -20.32 -10.22 -14.16
N GLY A 16 -19.24 -9.68 -14.75
CA GLY A 16 -17.98 -10.41 -14.90
C GLY A 16 -18.06 -11.72 -15.70
N THR A 17 -18.75 -11.74 -16.86
CA THR A 17 -18.95 -12.94 -17.72
C THR A 17 -17.68 -13.60 -18.29
N ARG A 18 -16.47 -13.19 -17.88
CA ARG A 18 -15.18 -13.69 -18.41
C ARG A 18 -14.28 -14.40 -17.40
N VAL A 19 -14.78 -14.73 -16.21
CA VAL A 19 -14.09 -15.66 -15.32
C VAL A 19 -15.15 -16.64 -14.87
N GLY A 20 -14.99 -17.93 -15.15
CA GLY A 20 -15.95 -19.01 -14.88
C GLY A 20 -16.18 -19.31 -13.40
N LEU A 21 -16.38 -18.27 -12.59
CA LEU A 21 -16.66 -18.32 -11.17
C LEU A 21 -18.09 -17.82 -10.96
N SER A 22 -18.83 -18.48 -10.07
CA SER A 22 -20.21 -18.14 -9.68
C SER A 22 -20.33 -16.82 -8.91
N THR A 23 -19.20 -16.20 -8.55
CA THR A 23 -19.11 -15.01 -7.69
C THR A 23 -18.62 -13.80 -8.51
N PRO A 24 -19.24 -12.62 -8.37
CA PRO A 24 -18.76 -11.39 -9.02
C PRO A 24 -17.28 -11.09 -8.70
N LYS A 25 -16.52 -10.67 -9.71
CA LYS A 25 -15.05 -10.50 -9.62
C LYS A 25 -14.61 -9.56 -8.50
N GLN A 26 -15.38 -8.51 -8.26
CA GLN A 26 -15.17 -7.53 -7.19
C GLN A 26 -15.20 -8.14 -5.76
N LEU A 27 -15.79 -9.34 -5.60
CA LEU A 27 -15.83 -10.08 -4.34
C LEU A 27 -14.75 -11.18 -4.26
N LEU A 28 -13.90 -11.33 -5.29
CA LEU A 28 -12.76 -12.24 -5.21
C LEU A 28 -11.78 -11.75 -4.14
N GLN A 29 -11.16 -12.70 -3.47
CA GLN A 29 -10.19 -12.44 -2.40
C GLN A 29 -8.81 -12.17 -3.01
N VAL A 30 -8.19 -11.08 -2.58
CA VAL A 30 -6.81 -10.72 -2.87
C VAL A 30 -6.19 -10.24 -1.56
N ALA A 31 -5.03 -10.76 -1.18
CA ALA A 31 -4.38 -10.45 0.11
C ALA A 31 -5.32 -10.53 1.32
N GLY A 32 -6.15 -11.59 1.35
CA GLY A 32 -7.06 -11.89 2.47
C GLY A 32 -8.33 -11.05 2.54
N LYS A 33 -8.57 -10.12 1.60
CA LYS A 33 -9.77 -9.27 1.56
C LYS A 33 -10.43 -9.27 0.18
N PRO A 34 -11.76 -9.04 0.06
CA PRO A 34 -12.40 -8.77 -1.22
C PRO A 34 -11.75 -7.59 -1.95
N ILE A 35 -11.57 -7.70 -3.28
CA ILE A 35 -10.99 -6.63 -4.11
C ILE A 35 -11.71 -5.28 -3.91
N ILE A 36 -13.03 -5.29 -3.78
CA ILE A 36 -13.81 -4.07 -3.52
C ILE A 36 -13.49 -3.43 -2.17
N GLU A 37 -13.15 -4.22 -1.14
CA GLU A 37 -12.80 -3.70 0.19
C GLU A 37 -11.52 -2.86 0.12
N HIS A 38 -10.50 -3.34 -0.61
CA HIS A 38 -9.26 -2.57 -0.84
C HIS A 38 -9.53 -1.24 -1.53
N THR A 39 -10.41 -1.26 -2.54
CA THR A 39 -10.81 -0.05 -3.28
C THR A 39 -11.54 0.95 -2.37
N ILE A 40 -12.49 0.47 -1.57
CA ILE A 40 -13.21 1.30 -0.59
C ILE A 40 -12.24 1.87 0.45
N ALA A 41 -11.33 1.04 0.98
CA ALA A 41 -10.34 1.47 1.97
C ALA A 41 -9.42 2.57 1.44
N ALA A 42 -8.97 2.46 0.18
CA ALA A 42 -8.13 3.49 -0.44
C ALA A 42 -8.88 4.83 -0.60
N LEU A 43 -10.16 4.80 -0.99
CA LEU A 43 -10.98 6.00 -1.12
C LEU A 43 -11.37 6.58 0.25
N ASP A 44 -11.67 5.74 1.24
CA ASP A 44 -12.05 6.16 2.58
C ASP A 44 -10.90 6.89 3.29
N ALA A 45 -9.68 6.38 3.12
CA ALA A 45 -8.45 6.99 3.63
C ALA A 45 -8.09 8.33 2.97
N ALA A 46 -8.64 8.66 1.79
CA ALA A 46 -8.27 9.85 1.04
C ALA A 46 -8.88 11.14 1.63
N PRO A 47 -8.08 12.10 2.12
CA PRO A 47 -8.60 13.33 2.73
C PRO A 47 -9.47 14.18 1.80
N GLN A 48 -9.25 14.06 0.48
CA GLN A 48 -9.98 14.80 -0.55
C GLN A 48 -11.35 14.22 -0.90
N VAL A 49 -11.66 13.00 -0.42
CA VAL A 49 -12.96 12.35 -0.63
C VAL A 49 -13.81 12.58 0.62
N ASP A 50 -14.98 13.17 0.43
CA ASP A 50 -15.94 13.46 1.51
C ASP A 50 -16.96 12.33 1.67
N GLU A 51 -17.32 11.68 0.57
CA GLU A 51 -18.39 10.69 0.51
C GLU A 51 -18.08 9.58 -0.50
N ILE A 52 -18.52 8.35 -0.21
CA ILE A 52 -18.39 7.18 -1.07
C ILE A 52 -19.78 6.57 -1.31
N VAL A 53 -20.11 6.37 -2.58
CA VAL A 53 -21.30 5.64 -3.05
C VAL A 53 -20.84 4.35 -3.73
N VAL A 54 -21.28 3.21 -3.23
CA VAL A 54 -20.95 1.90 -3.82
C VAL A 54 -22.11 1.41 -4.68
N MET A 55 -21.83 1.17 -5.96
CA MET A 55 -22.80 0.67 -6.93
C MET A 55 -22.52 -0.80 -7.26
N MET A 56 -23.24 -1.72 -6.62
CA MET A 56 -22.97 -3.15 -6.71
C MET A 56 -23.95 -3.87 -7.64
N ALA A 57 -23.49 -4.92 -8.32
CA ALA A 57 -24.33 -5.74 -9.18
C ALA A 57 -25.63 -6.18 -8.45
N PRO A 58 -26.81 -6.11 -9.10
CA PRO A 58 -28.08 -6.51 -8.49
C PRO A 58 -28.01 -7.90 -7.86
N GLY A 59 -28.59 -8.05 -6.67
CA GLY A 59 -28.57 -9.31 -5.91
C GLY A 59 -27.27 -9.64 -5.17
N HIS A 60 -26.26 -8.77 -5.21
CA HIS A 60 -24.98 -8.97 -4.50
C HIS A 60 -24.66 -7.87 -3.48
N LEU A 61 -25.67 -7.20 -2.93
CA LEU A 61 -25.47 -6.17 -1.89
C LEU A 61 -25.01 -6.77 -0.56
N ASP A 62 -25.49 -7.96 -0.20
CA ASP A 62 -25.31 -8.52 1.15
C ASP A 62 -23.83 -8.69 1.55
N PRO A 63 -22.94 -9.26 0.69
CA PRO A 63 -21.53 -9.35 1.02
C PRO A 63 -20.89 -7.99 1.30
N VAL A 64 -21.25 -6.95 0.54
CA VAL A 64 -20.72 -5.59 0.76
C VAL A 64 -21.30 -4.98 2.03
N ARG A 65 -22.59 -5.20 2.30
CA ARG A 65 -23.22 -4.74 3.54
C ARG A 65 -22.52 -5.32 4.76
N ASP A 66 -22.13 -6.59 4.70
CA ASP A 66 -21.41 -7.28 5.77
C ASP A 66 -20.05 -6.66 6.06
N LEU A 67 -19.30 -6.26 5.02
CA LEU A 67 -18.03 -5.53 5.16
C LEU A 67 -18.22 -4.17 5.87
N LEU A 68 -19.35 -3.51 5.64
CA LEU A 68 -19.63 -2.17 6.17
C LEU A 68 -20.24 -2.19 7.60
N ARG A 69 -20.68 -3.35 8.11
CA ARG A 69 -21.44 -3.46 9.38
C ARG A 69 -20.74 -2.83 10.60
N ASN A 70 -19.42 -2.93 10.67
CA ASN A 70 -18.66 -2.47 11.84
C ASN A 70 -18.35 -0.96 11.80
N GLY A 71 -18.81 -0.24 10.77
CA GLY A 71 -18.55 1.20 10.64
C GLY A 71 -17.10 1.54 10.31
N THR A 72 -16.31 0.57 9.84
CA THR A 72 -14.88 0.75 9.51
C THR A 72 -14.66 1.82 8.44
N TYR A 73 -15.60 1.96 7.50
CA TYR A 73 -15.52 2.88 6.36
C TYR A 73 -16.56 3.98 6.49
N ALA A 74 -16.22 5.00 7.29
CA ALA A 74 -17.15 6.05 7.71
C ALA A 74 -17.65 6.91 6.54
N LYS A 75 -16.90 6.98 5.43
CA LYS A 75 -17.29 7.78 4.26
C LYS A 75 -18.25 7.04 3.33
N VAL A 76 -18.50 5.75 3.53
CA VAL A 76 -19.47 4.99 2.74
C VAL A 76 -20.88 5.30 3.23
N THR A 77 -21.54 6.23 2.56
CA THR A 77 -22.89 6.70 2.93
C THR A 77 -23.99 5.87 2.27
N ARG A 78 -23.71 5.27 1.10
CA ARG A 78 -24.71 4.61 0.27
C ARG A 78 -24.17 3.35 -0.40
N LEU A 79 -24.98 2.30 -0.38
CA LEU A 79 -24.79 1.05 -1.10
C LEU A 79 -26.05 0.78 -1.93
N LEU A 80 -25.92 0.83 -3.25
CA LEU A 80 -27.03 0.79 -4.21
C LEU A 80 -26.81 -0.27 -5.29
N GLU A 81 -27.89 -0.73 -5.90
CA GLU A 81 -27.81 -1.64 -7.04
C GLU A 81 -27.45 -0.90 -8.33
N GLY A 82 -26.41 -1.40 -9.01
CA GLY A 82 -26.02 -0.99 -10.34
C GLY A 82 -27.03 -1.38 -11.42
N GLY A 83 -26.82 -0.85 -12.62
CA GLY A 83 -27.58 -1.22 -13.81
C GLY A 83 -27.02 -2.48 -14.48
N ARG A 84 -27.68 -2.93 -15.56
CA ARG A 84 -27.24 -4.10 -16.35
C ARG A 84 -25.94 -3.85 -17.13
N THR A 85 -25.61 -2.60 -17.38
CA THR A 85 -24.39 -2.16 -18.07
C THR A 85 -23.61 -1.19 -17.18
N ARG A 86 -22.33 -0.97 -17.51
CA ARG A 86 -21.50 0.05 -16.86
C ARG A 86 -22.18 1.42 -16.90
N ASN A 87 -22.61 1.84 -18.09
CA ASN A 87 -23.21 3.16 -18.31
C ASN A 87 -24.57 3.31 -17.59
N ALA A 88 -25.37 2.24 -17.53
CA ALA A 88 -26.59 2.23 -16.73
C ALA A 88 -26.31 2.35 -15.22
N THR A 89 -25.19 1.77 -14.76
CA THR A 89 -24.74 1.90 -13.37
C THR A 89 -24.29 3.33 -13.06
N THR A 90 -23.48 3.93 -13.93
CA THR A 90 -23.05 5.33 -13.80
C THR A 90 -24.26 6.27 -13.77
N ARG A 91 -25.23 6.08 -14.67
CA ARG A 91 -26.45 6.90 -14.70
C ARG A 91 -27.23 6.83 -13.38
N ARG A 92 -27.43 5.63 -12.82
CA ARG A 92 -28.09 5.47 -11.51
C ARG A 92 -27.32 6.14 -10.38
N ALA A 93 -25.98 6.10 -10.43
CA ALA A 93 -25.16 6.82 -9.46
C ALA A 93 -25.36 8.33 -9.56
N ILE A 94 -25.32 8.89 -10.78
CA ILE A 94 -25.56 10.33 -11.03
C ILE A 94 -26.95 10.76 -10.54
N GLU A 95 -27.98 9.93 -10.78
CA GLU A 95 -29.34 10.16 -10.27
C GLU A 95 -29.37 10.17 -8.74
N ALA A 96 -28.66 9.24 -8.09
CA ALA A 96 -28.60 9.16 -6.63
C ALA A 96 -27.88 10.36 -5.98
N LEU A 97 -26.95 11.04 -6.68
CA LEU A 97 -26.22 12.18 -6.13
C LEU A 97 -27.09 13.43 -5.91
N GLY A 98 -28.29 13.50 -6.51
CA GLY A 98 -29.19 14.66 -6.38
C GLY A 98 -28.71 15.90 -7.12
N ASP A 99 -29.33 17.05 -6.90
CA ASP A 99 -29.12 18.24 -7.75
C ASP A 99 -27.98 19.17 -7.28
N GLU A 100 -27.46 18.97 -6.07
CA GLU A 100 -26.36 19.79 -5.53
C GLU A 100 -25.06 19.53 -6.31
N GLU A 101 -24.42 20.60 -6.80
CA GLU A 101 -23.17 20.49 -7.55
C GLU A 101 -22.04 19.92 -6.67
N CYS A 102 -21.32 18.93 -7.21
CA CYS A 102 -20.21 18.29 -6.52
C CYS A 102 -19.18 17.77 -7.52
N ASN A 103 -18.01 17.41 -7.02
CA ASN A 103 -17.04 16.61 -7.76
C ASN A 103 -17.44 15.14 -7.69
N VAL A 104 -17.39 14.44 -8.81
CA VAL A 104 -17.69 13.01 -8.91
C VAL A 104 -16.44 12.29 -9.37
N LEU A 105 -15.93 11.36 -8.56
CA LEU A 105 -14.85 10.44 -8.95
C LEU A 105 -15.44 9.07 -9.27
N LEU A 106 -15.52 8.71 -10.55
CA LEU A 106 -15.98 7.39 -10.98
C LEU A 106 -14.80 6.42 -10.99
N HIS A 107 -14.86 5.37 -10.18
CA HIS A 107 -13.75 4.42 -10.02
C HIS A 107 -14.20 2.96 -10.17
N ASP A 108 -13.41 2.16 -10.86
CA ASP A 108 -13.66 0.73 -11.02
C ASP A 108 -13.43 0.00 -9.68
N ALA A 109 -14.41 -0.78 -9.22
CA ALA A 109 -14.28 -1.58 -7.99
C ALA A 109 -13.17 -2.66 -8.03
N VAL A 110 -12.62 -2.92 -9.20
CA VAL A 110 -11.57 -3.92 -9.45
C VAL A 110 -10.20 -3.28 -9.72
N ARG A 111 -9.98 -2.04 -9.25
CA ARG A 111 -8.67 -1.38 -9.23
C ARG A 111 -8.22 -1.15 -7.77
N PRO A 112 -7.89 -2.21 -7.04
CA PRO A 112 -7.71 -2.16 -5.59
C PRO A 112 -6.44 -1.43 -5.13
N LEU A 113 -5.58 -1.02 -6.07
CA LEU A 113 -4.25 -0.47 -5.81
C LEU A 113 -4.13 1.02 -6.22
N VAL A 114 -5.26 1.73 -6.28
CA VAL A 114 -5.26 3.18 -6.52
C VAL A 114 -4.48 3.91 -5.41
N SER A 115 -3.58 4.81 -5.79
CA SER A 115 -2.74 5.55 -4.84
C SER A 115 -3.41 6.85 -4.38
N GLN A 116 -3.05 7.30 -3.17
CA GLN A 116 -3.49 8.59 -2.64
C GLN A 116 -3.08 9.76 -3.55
N ARG A 117 -1.95 9.63 -4.25
CA ARG A 117 -1.49 10.62 -5.24
C ARG A 117 -2.48 10.73 -6.40
N ILE A 118 -2.88 9.62 -7.02
CA ILE A 118 -3.82 9.63 -8.14
C ILE A 118 -5.14 10.30 -7.73
N ILE A 119 -5.67 9.96 -6.55
CA ILE A 119 -6.92 10.56 -6.03
C ILE A 119 -6.75 12.06 -5.84
N ALA A 120 -5.65 12.49 -5.21
CA ALA A 120 -5.34 13.90 -5.00
C ALA A 120 -5.18 14.67 -6.33
N ASP A 121 -4.46 14.12 -7.29
CA ASP A 121 -4.22 14.70 -8.61
C ASP A 121 -5.55 14.89 -9.37
N CYS A 122 -6.45 13.91 -9.33
CA CYS A 122 -7.78 14.02 -9.93
C CYS A 122 -8.61 15.15 -9.31
N VAL A 123 -8.67 15.24 -7.98
CA VAL A 123 -9.45 16.28 -7.29
C VAL A 123 -8.83 17.66 -7.49
N ALA A 124 -7.50 17.76 -7.48
CA ALA A 124 -6.80 19.00 -7.74
C ALA A 124 -7.04 19.51 -9.17
N ALA A 125 -7.03 18.62 -10.18
CA ALA A 125 -7.34 18.99 -11.56
C ALA A 125 -8.79 19.48 -11.73
N LEU A 126 -9.74 19.01 -10.91
CA LEU A 126 -11.11 19.51 -10.89
C LEU A 126 -11.26 20.92 -10.29
N VAL A 127 -10.19 21.57 -9.83
CA VAL A 127 -10.24 23.00 -9.47
C VAL A 127 -10.36 23.86 -10.73
N ASP A 128 -9.56 23.56 -11.75
CA ASP A 128 -9.43 24.35 -12.98
C ASP A 128 -10.14 23.72 -14.20
N HIS A 129 -10.53 22.45 -14.10
CA HIS A 129 -11.16 21.69 -15.19
C HIS A 129 -12.45 21.02 -14.75
N GLU A 130 -13.32 20.72 -15.70
CA GLU A 130 -14.62 20.10 -15.42
C GLU A 130 -14.65 18.58 -15.66
N ALA A 131 -13.66 18.05 -16.37
CA ALA A 131 -13.50 16.63 -16.66
C ALA A 131 -12.03 16.22 -16.66
N VAL A 132 -11.74 15.06 -16.05
CA VAL A 132 -10.40 14.56 -15.79
C VAL A 132 -10.35 13.05 -16.06
N ASP A 133 -9.41 12.62 -16.89
CA ASP A 133 -9.06 11.22 -17.09
C ASP A 133 -7.75 10.86 -16.36
N THR A 134 -7.63 9.62 -15.90
CA THR A 134 -6.37 9.11 -15.36
C THR A 134 -5.77 8.15 -16.36
N ALA A 135 -4.52 8.34 -16.78
CA ALA A 135 -3.92 7.42 -17.74
C ALA A 135 -2.41 7.25 -17.56
N ILE A 136 -1.88 6.16 -18.15
CA ILE A 136 -0.45 5.88 -18.23
C ILE A 136 0.00 5.71 -19.69
N PRO A 137 1.27 5.94 -20.03
CA PRO A 137 1.81 5.61 -21.34
C PRO A 137 1.58 4.14 -21.72
N SER A 138 1.40 3.87 -23.01
CA SER A 138 1.42 2.51 -23.53
C SER A 138 2.87 2.04 -23.70
N ALA A 139 3.24 0.94 -23.05
CA ALA A 139 4.53 0.28 -23.30
C ALA A 139 4.50 -0.44 -24.66
N ASP A 140 3.37 -1.05 -24.98
CA ASP A 140 3.18 -1.87 -26.17
C ASP A 140 2.81 -1.03 -27.39
N THR A 141 3.21 -1.53 -28.56
CA THR A 141 2.74 -1.03 -29.85
C THR A 141 1.28 -1.43 -30.05
N VAL A 142 0.40 -0.44 -30.20
CA VAL A 142 -1.02 -0.67 -30.46
C VAL A 142 -1.25 -0.72 -31.97
N ILE A 143 -1.86 -1.80 -32.44
CA ILE A 143 -2.22 -2.00 -33.84
C ILE A 143 -3.73 -1.87 -34.02
N GLN A 144 -4.14 -1.33 -35.16
CA GLN A 144 -5.50 -1.42 -35.65
C GLN A 144 -5.60 -2.63 -36.58
N VAL A 145 -6.60 -3.47 -36.36
CA VAL A 145 -6.90 -4.63 -37.20
C VAL A 145 -8.19 -4.40 -37.96
N ASP A 146 -8.38 -5.16 -39.04
CA ASP A 146 -9.58 -5.09 -39.86
C ASP A 146 -10.84 -5.43 -39.07
N ALA A 147 -11.91 -4.69 -39.28
CA ALA A 147 -13.17 -4.89 -38.54
C ALA A 147 -13.86 -6.22 -38.90
N ALA A 148 -13.59 -6.79 -40.08
CA ALA A 148 -14.28 -7.98 -40.57
C ALA A 148 -13.81 -9.28 -39.90
N THR A 149 -12.50 -9.42 -39.70
CA THR A 149 -11.87 -10.64 -39.18
C THR A 149 -11.05 -10.40 -37.92
N GLY A 150 -10.59 -9.17 -37.67
CA GLY A 150 -9.69 -8.84 -36.57
C GLY A 150 -8.30 -9.49 -36.67
N SER A 151 -7.94 -10.02 -37.84
CA SER A 151 -6.74 -10.87 -38.02
C SER A 151 -5.70 -10.28 -38.96
N ARG A 152 -6.08 -9.24 -39.73
CA ARG A 152 -5.17 -8.50 -40.60
C ARG A 152 -4.87 -7.14 -40.00
N LEU A 153 -3.58 -6.83 -39.86
CA LEU A 153 -3.11 -5.51 -39.46
C LEU A 153 -3.47 -4.48 -40.55
N GLU A 154 -4.17 -3.41 -40.16
CA GLU A 154 -4.52 -2.28 -41.03
C GLU A 154 -3.69 -1.04 -40.76
N ASN A 155 -3.36 -0.78 -39.50
CA ASN A 155 -2.58 0.40 -39.12
C ASN A 155 -1.78 0.15 -37.83
N VAL A 156 -0.71 0.93 -37.62
CA VAL A 156 0.02 0.99 -36.36
C VAL A 156 -0.12 2.40 -35.81
N LEU A 157 -0.73 2.53 -34.63
CA LEU A 157 -1.03 3.83 -34.06
C LEU A 157 0.25 4.49 -33.46
N PRO A 158 0.46 5.82 -33.60
CA PRO A 158 1.64 6.50 -33.06
C PRO A 158 1.72 6.42 -31.52
N ARG A 159 2.51 5.47 -30.99
CA ARG A 159 2.63 5.19 -29.55
C ARG A 159 2.83 6.41 -28.64
N PRO A 160 3.61 7.47 -29.00
CA PRO A 160 3.77 8.66 -28.16
C PRO A 160 2.46 9.39 -27.85
N LEU A 161 1.44 9.25 -28.70
CA LEU A 161 0.11 9.85 -28.53
C LEU A 161 -0.86 8.95 -27.77
N LEU A 162 -0.51 7.69 -27.51
CA LEU A 162 -1.43 6.71 -26.93
C LEU A 162 -1.25 6.58 -25.43
N ARG A 163 -2.37 6.45 -24.73
CA ARG A 163 -2.42 6.23 -23.29
C ARG A 163 -3.34 5.05 -22.99
N ARG A 164 -3.05 4.34 -21.90
CA ARG A 164 -3.93 3.32 -21.32
C ARG A 164 -4.76 3.99 -20.23
N GLY A 165 -6.06 4.11 -20.48
CA GLY A 165 -7.01 4.70 -19.54
C GLY A 165 -7.13 3.89 -18.24
N GLN A 166 -7.19 4.61 -17.13
CA GLN A 166 -7.39 4.11 -15.79
C GLN A 166 -8.57 4.84 -15.14
N THR A 167 -8.90 4.45 -13.91
CA THR A 167 -9.80 5.24 -13.06
C THR A 167 -9.07 5.49 -11.72
N PRO A 168 -9.43 6.52 -10.93
CA PRO A 168 -10.62 7.37 -11.04
C PRO A 168 -10.65 8.27 -12.27
N GLN A 169 -11.85 8.49 -12.80
CA GLN A 169 -12.16 9.58 -13.73
C GLN A 169 -12.96 10.63 -12.95
N GLY A 170 -12.58 11.90 -13.06
CA GLY A 170 -13.15 13.00 -12.28
C GLY A 170 -14.04 13.90 -13.14
N PHE A 171 -15.20 14.30 -12.62
CA PHE A 171 -16.11 15.20 -13.33
C PHE A 171 -16.82 16.16 -12.38
N ARG A 172 -17.22 17.33 -12.88
CA ARG A 172 -18.33 18.09 -12.29
C ARG A 172 -19.63 17.32 -12.50
N LEU A 173 -20.48 17.27 -11.48
CA LEU A 173 -21.74 16.52 -11.53
C LEU A 173 -22.64 17.02 -12.67
N SER A 174 -22.75 18.34 -12.86
CA SER A 174 -23.53 18.94 -13.95
C SER A 174 -23.04 18.51 -15.34
N VAL A 175 -21.72 18.47 -15.56
CA VAL A 175 -21.12 18.06 -16.84
C VAL A 175 -21.41 16.60 -17.13
N ILE A 176 -21.08 15.69 -16.21
CA ILE A 176 -21.28 14.25 -16.48
C ILE A 176 -22.77 13.91 -16.59
N ARG A 177 -23.63 14.55 -15.80
CA ARG A 177 -25.09 14.43 -15.92
C ARG A 177 -25.57 14.87 -17.29
N ARG A 178 -25.13 16.03 -17.77
CA ARG A 178 -25.54 16.55 -19.08
C ARG A 178 -25.07 15.63 -20.20
N ALA A 179 -23.83 15.13 -20.14
CA ALA A 179 -23.31 14.18 -21.13
C ALA A 179 -24.18 12.92 -21.19
N TYR A 180 -24.54 12.33 -20.05
CA TYR A 180 -25.42 11.15 -19.98
C TYR A 180 -26.86 11.43 -20.42
N GLN A 181 -27.40 12.62 -20.19
CA GLN A 181 -28.72 13.02 -20.68
C GLN A 181 -28.77 13.11 -22.22
N LEU A 182 -27.69 13.60 -22.84
CA LEU A 182 -27.54 13.64 -24.29
C LEU A 182 -27.32 12.24 -24.86
N ALA A 183 -26.44 11.45 -24.23
CA ALA A 183 -26.18 10.07 -24.62
C ALA A 183 -27.44 9.19 -24.58
N ALA A 184 -28.34 9.41 -23.62
CA ALA A 184 -29.60 8.66 -23.52
C ALA A 184 -30.57 8.88 -24.70
N GLN A 185 -30.34 9.91 -25.52
CA GLN A 185 -31.13 10.21 -26.72
C GLN A 185 -30.53 9.57 -27.98
N ASP A 186 -29.30 9.03 -27.90
CA ASP A 186 -28.60 8.38 -29.00
C ASP A 186 -28.84 6.87 -28.97
N PRO A 187 -29.56 6.29 -29.95
CA PRO A 187 -29.81 4.86 -30.01
C PRO A 187 -28.55 4.02 -30.27
N ASP A 188 -27.48 4.63 -30.82
CA ASP A 188 -26.20 3.99 -31.14
C ASP A 188 -25.15 4.28 -30.04
N PHE A 189 -25.60 4.60 -28.83
CA PHE A 189 -24.72 4.89 -27.70
C PHE A 189 -24.02 3.62 -27.20
N GLU A 190 -22.74 3.52 -27.52
CA GLU A 190 -21.79 2.62 -26.85
C GLU A 190 -20.61 3.43 -26.32
N ALA A 191 -20.30 3.26 -25.04
CA ALA A 191 -19.11 3.83 -24.42
C ALA A 191 -18.50 2.83 -23.43
N THR A 192 -17.17 2.70 -23.48
CA THR A 192 -16.39 1.80 -22.62
C THR A 192 -15.92 2.45 -21.33
N ASP A 193 -15.92 3.79 -21.29
CA ASP A 193 -15.54 4.62 -20.15
C ASP A 193 -16.37 5.92 -20.12
N ASP A 194 -16.32 6.69 -19.03
CA ASP A 194 -17.17 7.89 -18.85
C ASP A 194 -16.61 9.13 -19.55
N CYS A 195 -15.29 9.23 -19.70
CA CYS A 195 -14.65 10.28 -20.49
C CYS A 195 -15.08 10.21 -21.96
N THR A 196 -15.26 9.00 -22.52
CA THR A 196 -15.82 8.81 -23.87
C THR A 196 -17.21 9.43 -24.02
N VAL A 197 -18.04 9.37 -22.97
CA VAL A 197 -19.38 10.00 -22.98
C VAL A 197 -19.25 11.52 -23.04
N VAL A 198 -18.40 12.11 -22.20
CA VAL A 198 -18.16 13.56 -22.22
C VAL A 198 -17.56 13.99 -23.57
N LEU A 199 -16.55 13.29 -24.06
CA LEU A 199 -15.87 13.61 -25.32
C LEU A 199 -16.83 13.60 -26.52
N ARG A 200 -17.76 12.63 -26.56
CA ARG A 200 -18.70 12.48 -27.67
C ARG A 200 -19.86 13.47 -27.62
N TYR A 201 -20.43 13.71 -26.43
CA TYR A 201 -21.67 14.48 -26.29
C TYR A 201 -21.47 15.92 -25.79
N LEU A 202 -20.28 16.25 -25.29
CA LEU A 202 -19.86 17.60 -24.87
C LEU A 202 -18.44 17.90 -25.39
N PRO A 203 -18.23 17.95 -26.72
CA PRO A 203 -16.90 18.09 -27.31
C PRO A 203 -16.16 19.38 -26.94
N ASP A 204 -16.90 20.40 -26.51
CA ASP A 204 -16.33 21.69 -26.07
C ASP A 204 -15.78 21.65 -24.63
N VAL A 205 -16.06 20.58 -23.87
CA VAL A 205 -15.54 20.40 -22.51
C VAL A 205 -14.18 19.69 -22.59
N PRO A 206 -13.06 20.37 -22.28
CA PRO A 206 -11.75 19.74 -22.32
C PRO A 206 -11.62 18.69 -21.22
N ILE A 207 -11.15 17.50 -21.59
CA ILE A 207 -10.83 16.42 -20.66
C ILE A 207 -9.31 16.44 -20.44
N VAL A 208 -8.88 16.82 -19.24
CA VAL A 208 -7.46 16.81 -18.90
C VAL A 208 -7.01 15.43 -18.43
N VAL A 209 -5.76 15.07 -18.68
CA VAL A 209 -5.22 13.76 -18.31
C VAL A 209 -4.23 13.92 -17.15
N VAL A 210 -4.52 13.28 -16.03
CA VAL A 210 -3.58 13.16 -14.90
C VAL A 210 -2.81 11.85 -14.96
N ARG A 211 -1.64 11.83 -14.31
CA ARG A 211 -0.73 10.70 -14.35
C ARG A 211 -1.22 9.55 -13.46
N GLY A 212 -1.53 8.42 -14.08
CA GLY A 212 -1.79 7.15 -13.40
C GLY A 212 -0.53 6.42 -12.93
N GLU A 213 -0.67 5.14 -12.60
CA GLU A 213 0.44 4.26 -12.19
C GLU A 213 0.22 2.83 -12.70
N ASP A 214 1.27 2.10 -13.09
CA ASP A 214 1.14 0.70 -13.53
C ASP A 214 0.51 -0.19 -12.44
N ARG A 215 0.77 0.09 -11.16
CA ARG A 215 0.16 -0.66 -10.04
C ARG A 215 -1.35 -0.48 -9.95
N ASN A 216 -1.91 0.61 -10.47
CA ASN A 216 -3.36 0.87 -10.55
C ASN A 216 -4.02 0.05 -11.68
N MET A 217 -3.60 -1.20 -11.82
CA MET A 217 -4.09 -2.14 -12.82
C MET A 217 -5.53 -2.56 -12.51
N LYS A 218 -6.28 -2.85 -13.57
CA LYS A 218 -7.62 -3.42 -13.46
C LYS A 218 -7.49 -4.92 -13.32
N VAL A 219 -8.11 -5.51 -12.30
CA VAL A 219 -8.18 -6.97 -12.16
C VAL A 219 -9.29 -7.49 -13.07
N THR A 220 -8.90 -8.10 -14.18
CA THR A 220 -9.82 -8.52 -15.25
C THR A 220 -9.77 -10.01 -15.55
N GLU A 221 -8.59 -10.59 -15.56
CA GLU A 221 -8.30 -11.98 -15.89
C GLU A 221 -7.82 -12.78 -14.66
N PRO A 222 -7.85 -14.11 -14.69
CA PRO A 222 -7.35 -14.92 -13.56
C PRO A 222 -5.90 -14.62 -13.19
N ILE A 223 -5.03 -14.33 -14.17
CA ILE A 223 -3.64 -13.94 -13.91
C ILE A 223 -3.55 -12.61 -13.15
N ASP A 224 -4.50 -11.69 -13.36
CA ASP A 224 -4.51 -10.41 -12.68
C ASP A 224 -4.77 -10.56 -11.18
N VAL A 225 -5.52 -11.58 -10.75
CA VAL A 225 -5.72 -11.88 -9.33
C VAL A 225 -4.39 -12.27 -8.68
N TYR A 226 -3.62 -13.13 -9.35
CA TYR A 226 -2.27 -13.50 -8.88
C TYR A 226 -1.33 -12.29 -8.86
N LEU A 227 -1.34 -11.46 -9.92
CA LEU A 227 -0.52 -10.26 -9.97
C LEU A 227 -0.91 -9.27 -8.87
N ALA A 228 -2.21 -9.04 -8.67
CA ALA A 228 -2.69 -8.18 -7.60
C ALA A 228 -2.29 -8.71 -6.21
N ASP A 229 -2.43 -10.01 -5.96
CA ASP A 229 -2.03 -10.63 -4.69
C ASP A 229 -0.53 -10.46 -4.43
N ARG A 230 0.30 -10.63 -5.47
CA ARG A 230 1.74 -10.35 -5.38
C ARG A 230 2.02 -8.85 -5.23
N LEU A 231 1.28 -7.97 -5.87
CA LEU A 231 1.44 -6.52 -5.69
C LEU A 231 1.05 -6.07 -4.27
N PHE A 232 0.08 -6.73 -3.63
CA PHE A 232 -0.25 -6.51 -2.21
C PHE A 232 0.77 -7.16 -1.25
N GLN A 233 1.24 -8.38 -1.52
CA GLN A 233 2.29 -9.01 -0.72
C GLN A 233 3.62 -8.27 -0.83
N VAL A 234 3.91 -7.75 -2.02
CA VAL A 234 5.03 -6.88 -2.34
C VAL A 234 4.58 -5.42 -2.28
N GLN A 235 3.55 -5.07 -1.50
CA GLN A 235 3.49 -3.72 -0.91
C GLN A 235 4.63 -3.63 0.12
N SER A 236 5.86 -3.72 -0.40
CA SER A 236 6.91 -2.90 0.09
C SER A 236 6.48 -1.47 -0.22
N HIS A 237 5.99 -0.80 0.81
CA HIS A 237 5.73 0.61 0.70
C HIS A 237 7.07 1.31 0.47
N GLU A 238 7.10 2.26 -0.47
CA GLU A 238 8.13 3.30 -0.42
C GLU A 238 8.11 3.90 0.98
N ALA A 239 9.29 4.25 1.50
CA ALA A 239 9.39 4.84 2.84
C ALA A 239 8.34 5.96 3.01
N PRO A 240 7.68 6.08 4.18
CA PRO A 240 6.79 7.19 4.44
C PRO A 240 7.48 8.52 4.08
N ALA A 241 6.69 9.50 3.61
CA ALA A 241 7.22 10.83 3.36
C ALA A 241 8.02 11.30 4.59
N ARG A 242 9.26 11.73 4.37
CA ARG A 242 10.18 12.15 5.43
C ARG A 242 9.51 13.19 6.30
N ARG A 243 9.38 12.91 7.59
CA ARG A 243 8.88 13.90 8.54
C ARG A 243 9.97 14.90 8.87
N SER A 244 9.55 16.13 9.09
CA SER A 244 10.40 17.16 9.68
C SER A 244 10.79 16.78 11.11
N PRO A 245 11.95 17.25 11.62
CA PRO A 245 12.35 17.03 13.02
C PRO A 245 11.26 17.41 14.02
N GLU A 246 10.55 18.52 13.78
CA GLU A 246 9.47 19.02 14.65
C GLU A 246 8.27 18.06 14.69
N GLN A 247 7.93 17.45 13.55
CA GLN A 247 6.87 16.43 13.48
C GLN A 247 7.28 15.14 14.21
N LEU A 248 8.55 14.73 14.11
CA LEU A 248 9.04 13.55 14.82
C LEU A 248 9.08 13.77 16.32
N GLU A 249 9.56 14.94 16.77
CA GLU A 249 9.55 15.32 18.18
C GLU A 249 8.12 15.36 18.75
N ALA A 250 7.16 15.93 18.01
CA ALA A 250 5.76 15.95 18.43
C ALA A 250 5.15 14.55 18.63
N VAL A 251 5.61 13.55 17.88
CA VAL A 251 5.08 12.18 17.96
C VAL A 251 5.82 11.34 19.00
N LEU A 252 7.14 11.50 19.13
CA LEU A 252 8.01 10.65 19.94
C LEU A 252 8.33 11.19 21.33
N SER A 253 8.22 12.51 21.54
CA SER A 253 8.52 13.11 22.83
C SER A 253 7.64 12.53 23.94
N GLY A 254 8.28 12.08 25.02
CA GLY A 254 7.61 11.44 26.16
C GLY A 254 7.07 10.02 25.91
N ARG A 255 7.35 9.42 24.74
CA ARG A 255 7.05 8.00 24.44
C ARG A 255 8.16 7.09 24.94
N THR A 256 7.80 5.88 25.35
CA THR A 256 8.78 4.83 25.69
C THR A 256 9.04 3.92 24.50
N VAL A 257 10.31 3.80 24.10
CA VAL A 257 10.75 2.90 23.03
C VAL A 257 11.67 1.82 23.62
N VAL A 258 11.34 0.55 23.38
CA VAL A 258 12.18 -0.59 23.74
C VAL A 258 12.86 -1.12 22.49
N VAL A 259 14.18 -1.25 22.50
CA VAL A 259 14.98 -1.69 21.34
C VAL A 259 15.77 -2.96 21.67
N PHE A 260 15.41 -4.07 21.03
CA PHE A 260 16.21 -5.30 21.02
C PHE A 260 17.25 -5.25 19.90
N GLY A 261 18.50 -5.60 20.21
CA GLY A 261 19.62 -5.52 19.26
C GLY A 261 20.19 -4.11 19.07
N GLY A 262 20.05 -3.21 20.06
CA GLY A 262 20.45 -1.80 19.93
C GLY A 262 21.89 -1.46 20.28
N SER A 263 22.81 -2.42 20.40
CA SER A 263 24.21 -2.15 20.78
C SER A 263 25.09 -1.68 19.62
N TYR A 264 24.70 -1.95 18.36
CA TYR A 264 25.41 -1.51 17.16
C TYR A 264 24.48 -1.52 15.95
N GLY A 265 24.98 -1.02 14.80
CA GLY A 265 24.26 -1.08 13.52
C GLY A 265 22.93 -0.31 13.56
N ILE A 266 21.92 -0.83 12.86
CA ILE A 266 20.63 -0.16 12.68
C ILE A 266 19.93 0.06 14.03
N GLY A 267 19.92 -0.94 14.93
CA GLY A 267 19.25 -0.83 16.22
C GLY A 267 19.82 0.28 17.11
N ARG A 268 21.15 0.48 17.09
CA ARG A 268 21.78 1.59 17.82
C ARG A 268 21.34 2.93 17.27
N ASP A 269 21.41 3.09 15.94
CA ASP A 269 21.09 4.36 15.31
C ASP A 269 19.58 4.70 15.47
N VAL A 270 18.69 3.70 15.50
CA VAL A 270 17.26 3.90 15.86
C VAL A 270 17.13 4.40 17.29
N ALA A 271 17.86 3.80 18.24
CA ALA A 271 17.81 4.20 19.64
C ALA A 271 18.33 5.64 19.84
N GLU A 272 19.41 6.01 19.15
CA GLU A 272 19.98 7.36 19.18
C GLU A 272 19.03 8.41 18.60
N LEU A 273 18.43 8.13 17.44
CA LEU A 273 17.47 9.04 16.81
C LEU A 273 16.21 9.21 17.67
N ALA A 274 15.62 8.12 18.17
CA ALA A 274 14.44 8.21 19.02
C ALA A 274 14.71 9.01 20.30
N ARG A 275 15.89 8.85 20.94
CA ARG A 275 16.30 9.71 22.07
C ARG A 275 16.45 11.17 21.66
N GLY A 276 17.04 11.42 20.48
CA GLY A 276 17.20 12.76 19.93
C GLY A 276 15.87 13.50 19.74
N TYR A 277 14.78 12.77 19.47
CA TYR A 277 13.42 13.31 19.35
C TYR A 277 12.60 13.23 20.66
N GLY A 278 13.26 13.07 21.81
CA GLY A 278 12.63 13.18 23.13
C GLY A 278 11.98 11.89 23.66
N ALA A 279 12.18 10.73 23.01
CA ALA A 279 11.69 9.46 23.54
C ALA A 279 12.56 8.94 24.68
N THR A 280 11.94 8.25 25.65
CA THR A 280 12.66 7.44 26.65
C THR A 280 12.99 6.08 26.04
N VAL A 281 14.28 5.78 25.84
CA VAL A 281 14.70 4.58 25.09
C VAL A 281 15.49 3.60 25.96
N LEU A 282 14.96 2.39 26.09
CA LEU A 282 15.64 1.25 26.73
C LEU A 282 16.19 0.31 25.67
N VAL A 283 17.47 -0.05 25.81
CA VAL A 283 18.16 -0.92 24.85
C VAL A 283 18.53 -2.24 25.52
N PHE A 284 18.20 -3.35 24.86
CA PHE A 284 18.53 -4.70 25.28
C PHE A 284 19.34 -5.41 24.20
N SER A 285 20.46 -6.02 24.57
CA SER A 285 21.28 -6.83 23.66
C SER A 285 22.07 -7.89 24.40
N ARG A 286 22.55 -8.89 23.66
CA ARG A 286 23.46 -9.91 24.18
C ARG A 286 24.75 -9.32 24.76
N SER A 287 25.32 -8.30 24.11
CA SER A 287 26.63 -7.76 24.50
C SER A 287 26.58 -6.76 25.66
N THR A 288 25.48 -6.05 25.85
CA THR A 288 25.39 -5.01 26.89
C THR A 288 24.54 -5.43 28.09
N THR A 289 23.37 -6.04 27.86
CA THR A 289 22.44 -6.43 28.93
C THR A 289 22.38 -7.93 29.15
N ARG A 290 23.11 -8.73 28.35
CA ARG A 290 23.03 -10.20 28.32
C ARG A 290 21.61 -10.70 28.04
N THR A 291 20.83 -9.93 27.28
CA THR A 291 19.48 -10.31 26.88
C THR A 291 19.53 -11.09 25.57
N HIS A 292 19.09 -12.34 25.62
CA HIS A 292 18.99 -13.26 24.49
C HIS A 292 17.54 -13.32 24.01
N VAL A 293 17.26 -12.87 22.79
CA VAL A 293 15.88 -12.82 22.27
C VAL A 293 15.30 -14.22 22.03
N GLU A 294 16.16 -15.21 21.83
CA GLU A 294 15.83 -16.62 21.72
C GLU A 294 15.39 -17.26 23.06
N ARG A 295 15.54 -16.56 24.19
CA ARG A 295 15.14 -17.04 25.53
C ARG A 295 13.94 -16.25 26.03
N ARG A 296 12.82 -16.93 26.27
CA ARG A 296 11.58 -16.27 26.69
C ARG A 296 11.72 -15.54 28.02
N GLU A 297 12.44 -16.14 28.97
CA GLU A 297 12.69 -15.53 30.29
C GLU A 297 13.45 -14.20 30.19
N ASP A 298 14.42 -14.08 29.27
CA ASP A 298 15.18 -12.85 29.05
C ASP A 298 14.30 -11.74 28.45
N VAL A 299 13.38 -12.09 27.54
CA VAL A 299 12.42 -11.15 26.95
C VAL A 299 11.40 -10.67 27.99
N ILE A 300 10.92 -11.56 28.87
CA ILE A 300 10.05 -11.22 29.99
C ILE A 300 10.77 -10.28 30.95
N ALA A 301 11.98 -10.61 31.39
CA ALA A 301 12.77 -9.77 32.29
C ALA A 301 13.06 -8.38 31.70
N ALA A 302 13.31 -8.30 30.38
CA ALA A 302 13.47 -7.03 29.68
C ALA A 302 12.18 -6.19 29.70
N CYS A 303 11.03 -6.81 29.48
CA CYS A 303 9.72 -6.15 29.55
C CYS A 303 9.43 -5.64 30.97
N GLU A 304 9.60 -6.49 31.99
CA GLU A 304 9.39 -6.13 33.39
C GLU A 304 10.26 -4.95 33.80
N ARG A 305 11.54 -4.97 33.42
CA ARG A 305 12.45 -3.85 33.67
C ARG A 305 11.99 -2.57 32.96
N ALA A 306 11.59 -2.64 31.68
CA ALA A 306 11.11 -1.47 30.96
C ALA A 306 9.84 -0.86 31.57
N VAL A 307 8.92 -1.71 32.03
CA VAL A 307 7.69 -1.29 32.72
C VAL A 307 8.02 -0.70 34.09
N ALA A 308 8.94 -1.29 34.84
CA ALA A 308 9.36 -0.77 36.14
C ALA A 308 10.03 0.60 36.03
N GLU A 309 10.86 0.82 35.00
CA GLU A 309 11.58 2.08 34.79
C GLU A 309 10.69 3.21 34.25
N THR A 310 9.65 2.90 33.47
CA THR A 310 8.91 3.93 32.71
C THR A 310 7.39 3.93 32.90
N GLY A 311 6.82 2.85 33.44
CA GLY A 311 5.37 2.66 33.61
C GLY A 311 4.57 2.47 32.31
N ARG A 312 5.18 2.60 31.13
CA ARG A 312 4.49 2.55 29.83
C ARG A 312 5.42 2.05 28.72
N ILE A 313 4.86 1.43 27.68
CA ILE A 313 5.62 1.05 26.48
C ILE A 313 4.80 1.45 25.26
N ASP A 314 5.33 2.35 24.44
CA ASP A 314 4.65 2.86 23.23
C ASP A 314 5.15 2.16 21.97
N HIS A 315 6.45 1.85 21.91
CA HIS A 315 7.06 1.24 20.74
C HIS A 315 8.03 0.14 21.13
N VAL A 316 8.04 -0.95 20.37
CA VAL A 316 9.04 -2.01 20.47
C VAL A 316 9.70 -2.19 19.12
N VAL A 317 11.03 -2.13 19.08
CA VAL A 317 11.85 -2.31 17.88
C VAL A 317 12.70 -3.56 18.06
N ASN A 318 12.52 -4.55 17.19
CA ASN A 318 13.34 -5.75 17.14
C ASN A 318 14.34 -5.69 15.98
N ALA A 319 15.56 -5.24 16.28
CA ALA A 319 16.70 -5.26 15.37
C ALA A 319 17.67 -6.42 15.64
N ALA A 320 17.35 -7.32 16.57
CA ALA A 320 18.16 -8.49 16.85
C ALA A 320 18.09 -9.49 15.68
N GLY A 321 19.21 -10.13 15.38
CA GLY A 321 19.30 -11.10 14.30
C GLY A 321 20.71 -11.64 14.12
N VAL A 322 20.80 -12.72 13.34
CA VAL A 322 22.06 -13.33 12.89
C VAL A 322 21.96 -13.66 11.41
N LEU A 323 23.09 -13.63 10.69
CA LEU A 323 23.14 -13.90 9.26
C LEU A 323 24.07 -15.09 8.99
N PRO A 324 23.62 -16.33 9.26
CA PRO A 324 24.40 -17.51 8.92
C PRO A 324 24.49 -17.66 7.40
N ARG A 325 25.69 -18.00 6.93
CA ARG A 325 25.98 -18.30 5.52
C ARG A 325 26.57 -19.69 5.38
N GLY A 326 26.35 -20.28 4.22
CA GLY A 326 26.80 -21.63 3.87
C GLY A 326 25.71 -22.41 3.14
N ASP A 327 26.10 -23.54 2.59
CA ASP A 327 25.16 -24.48 2.00
C ASP A 327 24.40 -25.21 3.11
N LEU A 328 23.11 -25.46 2.88
CA LEU A 328 22.23 -26.04 3.89
C LEU A 328 22.70 -27.44 4.33
N VAL A 329 23.30 -28.20 3.42
CA VAL A 329 23.81 -29.56 3.68
C VAL A 329 25.00 -29.58 4.64
N ASP A 330 25.71 -28.46 4.77
CA ASP A 330 26.87 -28.32 5.65
C ASP A 330 26.54 -27.58 6.96
N ALA A 331 25.30 -27.10 7.11
CA ALA A 331 24.87 -26.39 8.30
C ALA A 331 24.75 -27.35 9.49
N THR A 332 25.39 -27.01 10.61
CA THR A 332 25.24 -27.77 11.86
C THR A 332 23.88 -27.50 12.51
N ASP A 333 23.43 -28.42 13.36
CA ASP A 333 22.18 -28.26 14.12
C ASP A 333 22.18 -26.95 14.93
N ASP A 334 23.31 -26.59 15.55
CA ASP A 334 23.47 -25.33 16.29
C ASP A 334 23.22 -24.10 15.40
N VAL A 335 23.70 -24.13 14.15
CA VAL A 335 23.48 -23.03 13.19
C VAL A 335 22.02 -22.97 12.77
N VAL A 336 21.39 -24.12 12.50
CA VAL A 336 19.97 -24.23 12.14
C VAL A 336 19.09 -23.70 13.28
N GLN A 337 19.37 -24.13 14.51
CA GLN A 337 18.66 -23.72 15.71
C GLN A 337 18.84 -22.22 15.95
N ALA A 338 20.08 -21.72 16.02
CA ALA A 338 20.34 -20.31 16.26
C ALA A 338 19.72 -19.40 15.18
N ALA A 339 19.76 -19.80 13.91
CA ALA A 339 19.13 -19.05 12.82
C ALA A 339 17.62 -18.91 13.02
N THR A 340 16.96 -20.00 13.42
CA THR A 340 15.51 -20.08 13.58
C THR A 340 15.06 -19.37 14.86
N GLU A 341 15.73 -19.67 15.99
CA GLU A 341 15.35 -19.14 17.28
C GLU A 341 15.59 -17.63 17.37
N ILE A 342 16.73 -17.13 16.89
CA ILE A 342 17.05 -15.69 16.98
C ILE A 342 16.25 -14.90 15.94
N ASN A 343 16.21 -15.33 14.68
CA ASN A 343 15.58 -14.53 13.62
C ASN A 343 14.07 -14.71 13.51
N TYR A 344 13.46 -15.77 14.07
CA TYR A 344 12.02 -16.01 13.99
C TYR A 344 11.34 -16.17 15.36
N LEU A 345 11.78 -17.10 16.22
CA LEU A 345 11.12 -17.27 17.53
C LEU A 345 11.32 -16.05 18.44
N GLY A 346 12.47 -15.37 18.37
CA GLY A 346 12.72 -14.12 19.10
C GLY A 346 11.66 -13.04 18.81
N PRO A 347 11.41 -12.68 17.53
CA PRO A 347 10.26 -11.84 17.16
C PRO A 347 8.92 -12.30 17.76
N VAL A 348 8.62 -13.62 17.74
CA VAL A 348 7.38 -14.17 18.32
C VAL A 348 7.32 -13.95 19.84
N TYR A 349 8.42 -14.20 20.55
CA TYR A 349 8.50 -14.03 22.00
C TYR A 349 8.35 -12.56 22.40
N ILE A 350 8.99 -11.66 21.66
CA ILE A 350 8.83 -10.21 21.83
C ILE A 350 7.38 -9.79 21.59
N ALA A 351 6.77 -10.22 20.47
CA ALA A 351 5.39 -9.91 20.13
C ALA A 351 4.42 -10.31 21.26
N GLN A 352 4.50 -11.57 21.71
CA GLN A 352 3.63 -12.09 22.78
C GLN A 352 3.84 -11.37 24.12
N THR A 353 5.10 -11.10 24.49
CA THR A 353 5.43 -10.50 25.79
C THR A 353 4.99 -9.03 25.87
N PHE A 354 5.10 -8.28 24.77
CA PHE A 354 4.84 -6.85 24.76
C PHE A 354 3.40 -6.48 24.34
N HIS A 355 2.63 -7.40 23.76
CA HIS A 355 1.22 -7.16 23.35
C HIS A 355 0.36 -6.50 24.44
N PRO A 356 0.33 -6.97 25.71
CA PRO A 356 -0.51 -6.37 26.75
C PRO A 356 -0.15 -4.91 27.06
N HIS A 357 1.10 -4.52 26.83
CA HIS A 357 1.58 -3.16 27.08
C HIS A 357 1.35 -2.26 25.87
N LEU A 358 1.59 -2.76 24.67
CA LEU A 358 1.29 -2.06 23.42
C LEU A 358 -0.22 -1.80 23.27
N ARG A 359 -1.07 -2.73 23.70
CA ARG A 359 -2.53 -2.56 23.71
C ARG A 359 -2.97 -1.35 24.53
N LYS A 360 -2.34 -1.11 25.69
CA LYS A 360 -2.67 0.02 26.58
C LYS A 360 -2.35 1.37 25.94
N THR A 361 -1.30 1.42 25.12
CA THR A 361 -0.81 2.65 24.49
C THR A 361 -1.27 2.82 23.04
N ARG A 362 -1.94 1.80 22.47
CA ARG A 362 -2.19 1.67 21.02
C ARG A 362 -0.88 1.85 20.24
N GLY A 363 0.15 1.18 20.76
CA GLY A 363 1.55 1.34 20.38
C GLY A 363 1.91 0.64 19.07
N SER A 364 3.21 0.44 18.83
CA SER A 364 3.68 -0.29 17.65
C SER A 364 4.81 -1.28 17.90
N LEU A 365 4.81 -2.36 17.11
CA LEU A 365 5.90 -3.31 16.98
C LEU A 365 6.57 -3.15 15.61
N LEU A 366 7.88 -2.95 15.59
CA LEU A 366 8.70 -2.82 14.38
C LEU A 366 9.76 -3.91 14.34
N SER A 367 9.81 -4.68 13.26
CA SER A 367 10.87 -5.66 13.01
C SER A 367 11.69 -5.32 11.76
N PHE A 368 12.80 -6.03 11.54
CA PHE A 368 13.59 -5.91 10.31
C PHE A 368 13.62 -7.22 9.52
N THR A 369 13.32 -7.13 8.23
CA THR A 369 13.43 -8.24 7.27
C THR A 369 14.70 -8.12 6.41
N SER A 370 14.72 -8.72 5.23
CA SER A 370 15.82 -8.73 4.26
C SER A 370 15.30 -8.74 2.84
N SER A 371 16.04 -8.16 1.90
CA SER A 371 15.71 -8.19 0.46
C SER A 371 15.61 -9.62 -0.11
N SER A 372 16.03 -10.64 0.64
CA SER A 372 15.87 -12.05 0.29
C SER A 372 14.55 -12.68 0.74
N HIS A 373 13.64 -11.94 1.39
CA HIS A 373 12.36 -12.47 1.87
C HIS A 373 11.41 -12.88 0.73
N THR A 374 11.45 -12.18 -0.41
CA THR A 374 10.59 -12.49 -1.57
C THR A 374 11.13 -13.62 -2.45
N ARG A 375 12.44 -13.85 -2.40
CA ARG A 375 13.14 -14.90 -3.15
C ARG A 375 14.36 -15.37 -2.36
N GLY A 376 14.31 -16.63 -1.92
CA GLY A 376 15.44 -17.29 -1.29
C GLY A 376 16.67 -17.30 -2.19
N ARG A 377 17.86 -17.20 -1.58
CA ARG A 377 19.14 -17.14 -2.29
C ARG A 377 20.07 -18.22 -1.76
N GLY A 378 20.85 -18.82 -2.66
CA GLY A 378 21.87 -19.81 -2.29
C GLY A 378 22.89 -19.24 -1.31
N GLY A 379 23.36 -20.07 -0.39
CA GLY A 379 24.36 -19.70 0.62
C GLY A 379 23.84 -18.95 1.84
N TYR A 380 22.53 -18.73 2.00
CA TYR A 380 21.89 -18.19 3.23
C TYR A 380 20.39 -18.53 3.27
N SER A 381 20.07 -19.79 3.01
CA SER A 381 18.70 -20.33 3.01
C SER A 381 17.99 -20.11 4.34
N LEU A 382 18.63 -20.46 5.46
CA LEU A 382 18.11 -20.31 6.82
C LEU A 382 17.78 -18.85 7.17
N TYR A 383 18.66 -17.93 6.79
CA TYR A 383 18.41 -16.50 6.99
C TYR A 383 17.23 -16.01 6.16
N SER A 384 17.19 -16.38 4.87
CA SER A 384 16.15 -15.92 3.94
C SER A 384 14.77 -16.45 4.34
N SER A 385 14.67 -17.73 4.73
CA SER A 385 13.41 -18.33 5.18
C SER A 385 12.90 -17.70 6.48
N ALA A 386 13.78 -17.46 7.46
CA ALA A 386 13.40 -16.79 8.70
C ALA A 386 12.92 -15.34 8.45
N LYS A 387 13.60 -14.59 7.58
CA LYS A 387 13.18 -13.22 7.23
C LYS A 387 11.87 -13.18 6.42
N ALA A 388 11.59 -14.20 5.61
CA ALA A 388 10.28 -14.37 4.99
C ALA A 388 9.19 -14.66 6.02
N ALA A 389 9.48 -15.51 7.02
CA ALA A 389 8.55 -15.79 8.12
C ALA A 389 8.23 -14.53 8.95
N VAL A 390 9.22 -13.64 9.19
CA VAL A 390 8.99 -12.34 9.86
C VAL A 390 8.04 -11.43 9.08
N VAL A 391 8.08 -11.44 7.75
CA VAL A 391 7.15 -10.64 6.93
C VAL A 391 5.72 -11.15 7.09
N ASN A 392 5.53 -12.46 6.99
CA ASN A 392 4.19 -13.04 7.13
C ASN A 392 3.67 -12.86 8.58
N LEU A 393 4.52 -13.04 9.59
CA LEU A 393 4.20 -12.75 10.98
C LEU A 393 3.77 -11.28 11.16
N THR A 394 4.48 -10.33 10.56
CA THR A 394 4.14 -8.90 10.62
C THR A 394 2.74 -8.64 10.07
N GLN A 395 2.41 -9.20 8.90
CA GLN A 395 1.13 -9.02 8.25
C GLN A 395 -0.01 -9.68 9.05
N ALA A 396 0.20 -10.90 9.54
CA ALA A 396 -0.78 -11.61 10.37
C ALA A 396 -1.06 -10.88 11.68
N LEU A 397 -0.02 -10.47 12.41
CA LEU A 397 -0.19 -9.73 13.67
C LEU A 397 -0.85 -8.35 13.46
N ALA A 398 -0.61 -7.70 12.33
CA ALA A 398 -1.27 -6.44 12.00
C ALA A 398 -2.80 -6.59 11.86
N ASP A 399 -3.25 -7.70 11.29
CA ASP A 399 -4.68 -8.03 11.18
C ASP A 399 -5.24 -8.50 12.52
N GLU A 400 -4.58 -9.46 13.18
CA GLU A 400 -4.98 -9.98 14.50
C GLU A 400 -5.12 -8.88 15.55
N TRP A 401 -4.22 -7.89 15.55
CA TRP A 401 -4.17 -6.83 16.57
C TRP A 401 -4.84 -5.52 16.13
N ALA A 402 -5.53 -5.51 14.98
CA ALA A 402 -6.22 -4.33 14.48
C ALA A 402 -7.26 -3.79 15.48
N ALA A 403 -8.03 -4.69 16.11
CA ALA A 403 -9.04 -4.33 17.12
C ALA A 403 -8.43 -3.71 18.40
N ASP A 404 -7.17 -4.06 18.70
CA ASP A 404 -6.42 -3.50 19.83
C ASP A 404 -5.73 -2.16 19.48
N GLY A 405 -5.80 -1.74 18.21
CA GLY A 405 -5.17 -0.52 17.72
C GLY A 405 -3.65 -0.57 17.74
N ILE A 406 -3.05 -1.77 17.76
CA ILE A 406 -1.59 -1.96 17.71
C ILE A 406 -1.14 -1.99 16.26
N ARG A 407 -0.09 -1.22 15.94
CA ARG A 407 0.51 -1.21 14.61
C ARG A 407 1.68 -2.18 14.54
N VAL A 408 1.75 -3.03 13.51
CA VAL A 408 2.85 -3.97 13.33
C VAL A 408 3.43 -3.81 11.94
N ASN A 409 4.71 -3.47 11.83
CA ASN A 409 5.38 -3.25 10.54
C ASN A 409 6.77 -3.89 10.53
N CYS A 410 7.36 -4.05 9.34
CA CYS A 410 8.77 -4.38 9.22
C CYS A 410 9.48 -3.53 8.16
N VAL A 411 10.74 -3.20 8.42
CA VAL A 411 11.62 -2.52 7.45
C VAL A 411 12.44 -3.57 6.69
N ASN A 412 12.48 -3.44 5.37
CA ASN A 412 13.30 -4.21 4.46
C ASN A 412 14.51 -3.37 4.00
N PRO A 413 15.64 -3.44 4.72
CA PRO A 413 16.83 -2.70 4.33
C PRO A 413 17.48 -3.28 3.08
N GLU A 414 17.97 -2.39 2.22
CA GLU A 414 19.00 -2.72 1.25
C GLU A 414 20.29 -3.16 1.99
N ARG A 415 21.29 -3.63 1.24
CA ARG A 415 22.61 -3.98 1.76
C ARG A 415 23.16 -2.81 2.59
N THR A 416 23.23 -3.00 3.91
CA THR A 416 23.55 -1.93 4.87
C THR A 416 24.87 -2.23 5.58
N ALA A 417 25.72 -1.22 5.72
CA ALA A 417 27.04 -1.29 6.34
C ALA A 417 26.95 -1.49 7.87
N THR A 418 26.67 -2.73 8.29
CA THR A 418 26.57 -3.12 9.70
C THR A 418 27.67 -4.12 10.07
N PRO A 419 28.07 -4.20 11.36
CA PRO A 419 29.01 -5.23 11.83
C PRO A 419 28.58 -6.66 11.48
N MET A 420 27.27 -6.96 11.50
CA MET A 420 26.75 -8.26 11.08
C MET A 420 27.05 -8.57 9.61
N ARG A 421 26.92 -7.56 8.74
CA ARG A 421 27.21 -7.71 7.31
C ARG A 421 28.71 -7.84 7.06
N LEU A 422 29.52 -7.01 7.71
CA LEU A 422 30.98 -7.08 7.64
C LEU A 422 31.46 -8.48 8.06
N ASN A 423 30.92 -9.03 9.14
CA ASN A 423 31.26 -10.38 9.60
C ASN A 423 30.85 -11.48 8.60
N ALA A 424 29.76 -11.29 7.85
CA ALA A 424 29.24 -12.30 6.92
C ALA A 424 29.82 -12.21 5.50
N PHE A 425 30.28 -11.03 5.07
CA PHE A 425 30.72 -10.79 3.69
C PHE A 425 32.15 -10.25 3.57
N GLY A 426 32.79 -9.88 4.68
CA GLY A 426 34.07 -9.17 4.66
C GLY A 426 33.92 -7.71 4.24
N GLU A 427 35.04 -7.06 3.91
CA GLU A 427 35.05 -5.69 3.40
C GLU A 427 34.45 -5.63 2.00
N GLU A 428 33.44 -4.79 1.82
CA GLU A 428 32.82 -4.49 0.54
C GLU A 428 33.22 -3.08 0.08
N ARG A 429 33.18 -2.84 -1.24
CA ARG A 429 33.58 -1.55 -1.82
C ARG A 429 32.80 -0.39 -1.18
N GLU A 430 33.52 0.68 -0.87
CA GLU A 430 32.94 1.91 -0.33
C GLU A 430 31.85 2.46 -1.25
N GLY A 431 30.78 3.00 -0.66
CA GLY A 431 29.65 3.53 -1.40
C GLY A 431 28.73 2.49 -2.05
N THR A 432 28.93 1.18 -1.83
CA THR A 432 28.00 0.12 -2.29
C THR A 432 26.94 -0.26 -1.27
N LEU A 433 27.10 0.17 -0.02
CA LEU A 433 26.22 -0.15 1.10
C LEU A 433 25.52 1.10 1.61
N MET A 434 24.28 0.95 2.07
CA MET A 434 23.54 1.97 2.78
C MET A 434 24.12 2.19 4.19
N ALA A 435 24.07 3.42 4.69
CA ALA A 435 24.43 3.72 6.06
C ALA A 435 23.33 3.21 7.03
N PRO A 436 23.68 2.61 8.17
CA PRO A 436 22.69 2.18 9.17
C PRO A 436 21.77 3.32 9.64
N ARG A 437 22.31 4.54 9.75
CA ARG A 437 21.54 5.74 10.08
C ARG A 437 20.41 6.04 9.10
N ALA A 438 20.64 5.86 7.79
CA ALA A 438 19.60 6.11 6.80
C ALA A 438 18.43 5.11 6.94
N VAL A 439 18.73 3.85 7.25
CA VAL A 439 17.70 2.85 7.58
C VAL A 439 16.99 3.21 8.88
N ALA A 440 17.73 3.69 9.87
CA ALA A 440 17.18 4.08 11.16
C ALA A 440 16.22 5.28 11.06
N GLU A 441 16.49 6.26 10.20
CA GLU A 441 15.59 7.37 9.94
C GLU A 441 14.25 6.89 9.37
N ILE A 442 14.30 5.96 8.40
CA ILE A 442 13.08 5.33 7.84
C ILE A 442 12.34 4.55 8.93
N ALA A 443 13.04 3.80 9.78
CA ALA A 443 12.44 3.08 10.88
C ALA A 443 11.71 4.02 11.86
N VAL A 444 12.30 5.17 12.19
CA VAL A 444 11.69 6.20 13.03
C VAL A 444 10.45 6.82 12.36
N ASP A 445 10.50 7.08 11.05
CA ASP A 445 9.33 7.52 10.28
C ASP A 445 8.20 6.47 10.27
N VAL A 446 8.52 5.18 10.25
CA VAL A 446 7.52 4.11 10.36
C VAL A 446 6.93 4.06 11.76
N LEU A 447 7.72 4.22 12.82
CA LEU A 447 7.20 4.32 14.19
C LEU A 447 6.19 5.47 14.34
N ALA A 448 6.46 6.60 13.69
CA ALA A 448 5.61 7.79 13.71
C ALA A 448 4.43 7.75 12.71
N SER A 449 4.31 6.71 11.88
CA SER A 449 3.22 6.60 10.89
C SER A 449 1.94 5.98 11.44
N THR A 450 0.85 6.08 10.67
CA THR A 450 -0.40 5.35 10.97
C THR A 450 -0.43 3.96 10.33
N TRP A 451 0.66 3.53 9.70
CA TRP A 451 0.69 2.28 8.93
C TRP A 451 0.72 1.06 9.85
N THR A 452 0.13 -0.03 9.36
CA THR A 452 0.18 -1.37 9.96
C THR A 452 0.16 -2.41 8.84
N GLY A 453 0.79 -3.56 9.06
CA GLY A 453 0.96 -4.63 8.08
C GLY A 453 1.98 -4.32 6.99
N ALA A 454 2.67 -3.17 7.07
CA ALA A 454 3.57 -2.71 6.01
C ALA A 454 4.92 -3.43 6.05
N VAL A 455 5.39 -3.82 4.87
CA VAL A 455 6.82 -4.03 4.60
C VAL A 455 7.33 -2.71 4.04
N VAL A 456 8.40 -2.13 4.58
CA VAL A 456 8.86 -0.80 4.15
C VAL A 456 10.26 -0.90 3.59
N ASP A 457 10.41 -0.61 2.31
CA ASP A 457 11.72 -0.69 1.64
C ASP A 457 12.59 0.50 2.03
N ALA A 458 13.75 0.20 2.63
CA ALA A 458 14.81 1.17 2.86
C ALA A 458 15.89 1.00 1.78
N ARG A 459 15.70 1.71 0.66
CA ARG A 459 16.60 1.73 -0.50
C ARG A 459 17.31 3.07 -0.60
N ARG A 460 18.45 3.10 -1.27
CA ARG A 460 19.02 4.38 -1.74
C ARG A 460 18.06 5.00 -2.77
N GLU A 461 17.90 6.33 -2.75
CA GLU A 461 17.13 7.03 -3.79
C GLU A 461 17.73 6.68 -5.17
N ASP A 462 16.95 6.00 -6.00
CA ASP A 462 17.32 5.70 -7.37
C ASP A 462 17.20 6.98 -8.20
N ALA A 463 18.28 7.35 -8.89
CA ALA A 463 18.31 8.44 -9.87
C ALA A 463 17.30 8.26 -11.03
N LEU A 464 16.66 7.09 -11.13
CA LEU A 464 15.59 6.79 -12.08
C LEU A 464 14.22 7.38 -11.67
N SER A 465 14.03 7.76 -10.40
CA SER A 465 12.76 8.33 -9.92
C SER A 465 12.51 9.75 -10.49
N GLU A 466 13.56 10.49 -10.82
CA GLU A 466 13.45 11.84 -11.42
C GLU A 466 13.25 11.83 -12.95
N ALA A 467 13.49 10.69 -13.62
CA ALA A 467 13.64 10.62 -15.08
C ALA A 467 12.32 10.55 -15.87
N VAL A 468 11.15 10.56 -15.22
CA VAL A 468 9.85 10.60 -15.91
C VAL A 468 9.13 11.90 -15.58
N ARG A 469 9.76 13.03 -15.87
CA ARG A 469 9.06 14.32 -16.01
C ARG A 469 8.43 14.37 -17.41
N TRP A 470 7.16 14.76 -17.48
CA TRP A 470 6.45 15.05 -18.72
C TRP A 470 7.24 16.10 -19.51
N ALA A 471 7.91 15.68 -20.59
CA ALA A 471 8.36 16.63 -21.59
C ALA A 471 7.10 17.08 -22.36
N PRO A 472 6.77 18.38 -22.40
CA PRO A 472 5.74 18.87 -23.31
C PRO A 472 6.15 18.48 -24.73
N VAL A 473 5.26 17.80 -25.44
CA VAL A 473 5.44 17.59 -26.88
C VAL A 473 5.14 18.92 -27.56
N GLY A 474 6.17 19.73 -27.83
CA GLY A 474 6.02 20.97 -28.57
C GLY A 474 7.24 21.89 -28.44
N GLY A 475 8.16 21.80 -29.41
CA GLY A 475 9.34 22.65 -29.50
C GLY A 475 10.19 22.34 -30.73
N ALA A 476 9.58 22.36 -31.92
CA ALA A 476 10.20 22.63 -33.21
C ALA A 476 9.11 23.02 -34.22
#